data_AF-A0A6C0HQ83-F1
#
_entry.id   AF-A0A6C0HQ83-F1
#
_cell.length_a   1.000
_cell.length_b   1.000
_cell.length_c   1.000
_cell.angle_alpha   90.00
_cell.angle_beta   90.00
_cell.angle_gamma   90.00
#
_symmetry.space_group_name_H-M   'P 1'
#
loop_
_entity.id
_entity.type
_entity.pdbx_description
1 polymer ?
#
loop_
_entity_poly.entity_id
_entity_poly.type
_entity_poly.pdbx_seq_one_letter_code
_entity_poly.pdbx_strand_id
1 'polypeptide(L)'
;MTQTNVEEAMLYVESLKGLPFRWYVNGEIETFTGDNAFWCENSPPPTAKEILEKDKYIVCAGLPNLMRRFCGLTIPGIGPKIRGKYGNIYKQYPGGTTAWFAYLYQNKRAQKFDINSRYPRGTLLMARYKAKDNGEKDQGHLAVVYDTVEETKTIKDQHIIHSTPIVDYKNRDSCKDHGAVTIESFNISNELFKWDKISYYKWVCLPEDWLLLD
;
A
#
# COMPACT_ATOMS: atom_id res chain seq x y z
N MET A 1 3.17 22.42 -3.98
CA MET A 1 3.67 21.22 -3.27
C MET A 1 4.76 20.63 -4.13
N THR A 2 5.99 20.62 -3.63
CA THR A 2 7.23 20.36 -4.40
C THR A 2 7.75 18.95 -4.16
N GLN A 3 8.76 18.52 -4.92
CA GLN A 3 9.51 17.26 -4.74
C GLN A 3 9.94 17.00 -3.27
N THR A 4 10.14 18.07 -2.49
CA THR A 4 10.38 18.05 -1.04
C THR A 4 9.35 17.22 -0.28
N ASN A 5 8.06 17.31 -0.63
CA ASN A 5 6.99 16.59 0.09
C ASN A 5 7.04 15.08 -0.13
N VAL A 6 7.55 14.61 -1.29
CA VAL A 6 7.69 13.18 -1.56
C VAL A 6 8.83 12.61 -0.72
N GLU A 7 9.96 13.30 -0.65
CA GLU A 7 11.10 12.82 0.15
C GLU A 7 10.80 12.82 1.65
N GLU A 8 10.10 13.83 2.17
CA GLU A 8 9.66 13.85 3.56
C GLU A 8 8.70 12.69 3.87
N ALA A 9 7.76 12.39 2.97
CA ALA A 9 6.87 11.23 3.10
C ALA A 9 7.64 9.90 3.06
N MET A 10 8.69 9.82 2.24
CA MET A 10 9.56 8.65 2.16
C MET A 10 10.40 8.45 3.43
N LEU A 11 10.95 9.53 4.00
CA LEU A 11 11.64 9.50 5.30
C LEU A 11 10.69 9.07 6.42
N TYR A 12 9.45 9.56 6.37
CA TYR A 12 8.43 9.14 7.32
C TYR A 12 8.16 7.63 7.25
N VAL A 13 7.93 7.05 6.07
CA VAL A 13 7.69 5.59 5.99
C VAL A 13 8.91 4.75 6.30
N GLU A 14 10.11 5.26 6.02
CA GLU A 14 11.35 4.60 6.42
C GLU A 14 11.44 4.47 7.95
N SER A 15 10.96 5.48 8.68
CA SER A 15 10.87 5.43 10.15
C SER A 15 9.90 4.35 10.67
N LEU A 16 8.99 3.86 9.82
CA LEU A 16 8.03 2.80 10.14
C LEU A 16 8.59 1.39 9.92
N LYS A 17 9.82 1.25 9.39
CA LYS A 17 10.43 -0.07 9.14
C LYS A 17 10.49 -0.89 10.44
N GLY A 18 10.10 -2.16 10.34
CA GLY A 18 10.04 -3.09 11.46
C GLY A 18 8.73 -3.06 12.25
N LEU A 19 7.82 -2.12 11.97
CA LEU A 19 6.51 -2.11 12.60
C LEU A 19 5.68 -3.35 12.20
N PRO A 20 4.88 -3.93 13.12
CA PRO A 20 4.20 -5.18 12.87
C PRO A 20 3.24 -5.13 11.68
N PHE A 21 3.16 -6.26 10.98
CA PHE A 21 2.05 -6.60 10.08
C PHE A 21 1.21 -7.68 10.75
N ARG A 22 -0.12 -7.54 10.67
CA ARG A 22 -1.07 -8.58 11.03
C ARG A 22 -2.08 -8.75 9.90
N TRP A 23 -2.52 -9.98 9.69
CA TRP A 23 -3.56 -10.28 8.73
C TRP A 23 -4.86 -9.71 9.27
N TYR A 24 -5.60 -8.98 8.44
CA TYR A 24 -6.96 -8.56 8.79
C TYR A 24 -7.96 -9.62 8.33
N VAL A 25 -9.07 -9.75 9.06
CA VAL A 25 -10.14 -10.68 8.72
C VAL A 25 -11.09 -10.00 7.75
N ASN A 26 -11.29 -10.59 6.57
CA ASN A 26 -12.23 -10.08 5.59
C ASN A 26 -13.67 -10.16 6.16
N GLY A 27 -14.42 -9.05 6.10
CA GLY A 27 -15.80 -8.98 6.59
C GLY A 27 -16.00 -8.20 7.90
N GLU A 28 -14.92 -7.87 8.63
CA GLU A 28 -15.00 -6.97 9.77
C GLU A 28 -14.84 -5.52 9.27
N ILE A 29 -15.92 -4.83 8.95
CA ILE A 29 -15.86 -3.41 8.52
C ILE A 29 -15.06 -2.54 9.51
N GLU A 30 -15.10 -2.89 10.79
CA GLU A 30 -14.35 -2.23 11.86
C GLU A 30 -12.83 -2.28 11.65
N THR A 31 -12.27 -3.25 10.91
CA THR A 31 -10.83 -3.25 10.60
C THR A 31 -10.45 -2.19 9.56
N PHE A 32 -11.38 -1.75 8.72
CA PHE A 32 -11.10 -0.78 7.65
C PHE A 32 -11.24 0.67 8.10
N THR A 33 -11.72 0.93 9.31
CA THR A 33 -11.94 2.29 9.84
C THR A 33 -10.99 2.60 11.00
N GLY A 34 -10.64 3.87 11.17
CA GLY A 34 -9.91 4.33 12.35
C GLY A 34 -8.39 4.19 12.24
N ASP A 35 -7.73 4.02 13.37
CA ASP A 35 -6.32 4.31 13.56
C ASP A 35 -5.48 3.06 13.88
N ASN A 36 -5.80 1.91 13.29
CA ASN A 36 -5.07 0.65 13.51
C ASN A 36 -4.54 0.05 12.21
N ALA A 37 -5.25 -0.88 11.55
CA ALA A 37 -4.69 -1.62 10.42
C ALA A 37 -4.47 -0.75 9.16
N PHE A 38 -5.57 -0.16 8.65
CA PHE A 38 -5.58 0.62 7.41
C PHE A 38 -5.35 2.11 7.64
N TRP A 39 -5.30 2.58 8.89
CA TRP A 39 -5.05 3.99 9.25
C TRP A 39 -6.03 4.97 8.57
N CYS A 40 -7.26 4.52 8.40
CA CYS A 40 -8.39 5.15 7.74
C CYS A 40 -9.06 6.23 8.61
N GLU A 41 -8.31 7.31 8.84
CA GLU A 41 -8.78 8.53 9.48
C GLU A 41 -8.05 9.75 8.90
N ASN A 42 -8.71 10.91 8.84
CA ASN A 42 -8.11 12.15 8.37
C ASN A 42 -7.48 12.92 9.55
N SER A 43 -6.53 12.31 10.24
CA SER A 43 -5.74 12.95 11.31
C SER A 43 -4.25 12.89 10.96
N PRO A 44 -3.37 13.69 11.61
CA PRO A 44 -1.93 13.58 11.42
C PRO A 44 -1.46 12.13 11.62
N PRO A 45 -0.51 11.62 10.81
CA PRO A 45 -0.06 10.25 10.95
C PRO A 45 0.69 10.06 12.28
N PRO A 46 0.56 8.90 12.95
CA PRO A 46 1.35 8.60 14.14
C PRO A 46 2.83 8.39 13.83
N THR A 47 3.65 8.52 14.86
CA THR A 47 5.04 8.07 14.89
C THR A 47 5.13 6.55 15.06
N ALA A 48 6.26 5.95 14.68
CA ALA A 48 6.51 4.53 14.91
C ALA A 48 6.40 4.13 16.40
N LYS A 49 6.87 5.01 17.29
CA LYS A 49 6.78 4.82 18.74
C LYS A 49 5.33 4.69 19.20
N GLU A 50 4.45 5.60 18.76
CA GLU A 50 3.03 5.55 19.12
C GLU A 50 2.31 4.30 18.61
N ILE A 51 2.69 3.79 17.44
CA ILE A 51 2.16 2.54 16.90
C ILE A 51 2.54 1.36 17.81
N LEU A 52 3.81 1.26 18.19
CA LEU A 52 4.32 0.19 19.05
C LEU A 52 3.73 0.25 20.46
N GLU A 53 3.71 1.42 21.09
CA GLU A 53 3.21 1.60 22.46
C GLU A 53 1.72 1.25 22.58
N LYS A 54 0.95 1.42 21.50
CA LYS A 54 -0.48 1.08 21.44
C LYS A 54 -0.77 -0.31 20.87
N ASP A 55 0.26 -1.14 20.66
CA ASP A 55 0.14 -2.50 20.10
C ASP A 55 -0.60 -2.55 18.74
N LYS A 56 -0.37 -1.54 17.91
CA LYS A 56 -0.98 -1.40 16.58
C LYS A 56 -0.08 -1.98 15.49
N TYR A 57 -0.65 -2.13 14.30
CA TYR A 57 0.03 -2.74 13.17
C TYR A 57 -0.35 -2.05 11.87
N ILE A 58 0.42 -2.29 10.81
CA ILE A 58 0.16 -1.74 9.48
C ILE A 58 -0.17 -2.90 8.55
N VAL A 59 -1.21 -2.77 7.72
CA VAL A 59 -1.42 -3.67 6.57
C VAL A 59 -0.89 -3.01 5.29
N CYS A 60 -0.82 -3.77 4.19
CA CYS A 60 -0.23 -3.29 2.94
C CYS A 60 -0.80 -1.94 2.48
N ALA A 61 -2.12 -1.74 2.58
CA ALA A 61 -2.77 -0.49 2.22
C ALA A 61 -2.73 0.59 3.31
N GLY A 62 -2.47 0.22 4.57
CA GLY A 62 -2.27 1.17 5.65
C GLY A 62 -1.01 2.04 5.46
N LEU A 63 0.05 1.46 4.90
CA LEU A 63 1.29 2.19 4.64
C LEU A 63 1.11 3.40 3.68
N PRO A 64 0.54 3.25 2.47
CA PRO A 64 0.29 4.40 1.61
C PRO A 64 -0.79 5.36 2.14
N ASN A 65 -1.73 4.88 2.99
CA ASN A 65 -2.68 5.76 3.67
C ASN A 65 -1.97 6.70 4.66
N LEU A 66 -1.03 6.16 5.44
CA LEU A 66 -0.18 6.96 6.33
C LEU A 66 0.68 7.97 5.57
N MET A 67 1.21 7.59 4.40
CA MET A 67 1.93 8.54 3.54
C MET A 67 1.05 9.69 3.07
N ARG A 68 -0.18 9.40 2.62
CA ARG A 68 -1.11 10.46 2.21
C ARG A 68 -1.47 11.38 3.37
N ARG A 69 -1.71 10.81 4.56
CA ARG A 69 -1.94 11.59 5.79
C ARG A 69 -0.75 12.49 6.12
N PHE A 70 0.47 11.98 5.99
CA PHE A 70 1.69 12.76 6.17
C PHE A 70 1.72 13.98 5.23
N CYS A 71 1.34 13.79 3.97
CA CYS A 71 1.23 14.87 2.99
C CYS A 71 -0.01 15.77 3.16
N GLY A 72 -0.84 15.55 4.19
CA GLY A 72 -2.09 16.30 4.39
C GLY A 72 -3.18 16.01 3.35
N LEU A 73 -3.10 14.88 2.66
CA LEU A 73 -4.06 14.45 1.64
C LEU A 73 -5.12 13.51 2.20
N THR A 74 -6.28 13.43 1.53
CA THR A 74 -7.35 12.52 1.96
C THR A 74 -7.04 11.08 1.57
N ILE A 75 -7.47 10.12 2.40
CA ILE A 75 -7.38 8.69 2.07
C ILE A 75 -8.49 8.30 1.09
N PRO A 76 -8.21 7.44 0.08
CA PRO A 76 -9.25 6.89 -0.78
C PRO A 76 -10.46 6.36 -0.02
N GLY A 77 -11.63 6.98 -0.21
CA GLY A 77 -12.89 6.59 0.43
C GLY A 77 -13.24 7.30 1.74
N ILE A 78 -12.42 8.24 2.23
CA ILE A 78 -12.66 9.01 3.48
C ILE A 78 -12.73 10.53 3.22
N GLY A 79 -12.74 10.93 1.94
CA GLY A 79 -12.81 12.33 1.53
C GLY A 79 -14.24 12.82 1.27
N PRO A 80 -14.47 14.16 1.23
CA PRO A 80 -15.77 14.76 0.96
C PRO A 80 -16.29 14.52 -0.48
N LYS A 81 -15.44 14.00 -1.38
CA LYS A 81 -15.75 13.77 -2.81
C LYS A 81 -15.91 12.28 -3.15
N ILE A 82 -16.64 11.52 -2.35
CA ILE A 82 -17.12 10.20 -2.78
C ILE A 82 -18.15 10.41 -3.90
N ARG A 83 -17.79 10.11 -5.15
CA ARG A 83 -18.63 10.37 -6.34
C ARG A 83 -18.84 9.10 -7.17
N GLY A 84 -19.99 9.02 -7.82
CA GLY A 84 -20.23 8.11 -8.93
C GLY A 84 -20.26 6.61 -8.56
N LYS A 85 -19.99 5.77 -9.56
CA LYS A 85 -20.19 4.31 -9.51
C LYS A 85 -19.37 3.55 -8.46
N TYR A 86 -18.40 4.19 -7.83
CA TYR A 86 -17.53 3.58 -6.81
C TYR A 86 -17.98 3.86 -5.37
N GLY A 87 -19.09 4.60 -5.17
CA GLY A 87 -19.58 4.96 -3.83
C GLY A 87 -19.74 3.78 -2.87
N ASN A 88 -20.23 2.63 -3.34
CA ASN A 88 -20.38 1.44 -2.51
C ASN A 88 -19.04 0.82 -2.10
N ILE A 89 -18.03 0.85 -2.99
CA ILE A 89 -16.68 0.35 -2.68
C ILE A 89 -16.08 1.17 -1.54
N TYR A 90 -16.21 2.50 -1.60
CA TYR A 90 -15.66 3.38 -0.58
C TYR A 90 -16.35 3.22 0.79
N LYS A 91 -17.66 2.95 0.80
CA LYS A 91 -18.38 2.65 2.04
C LYS A 91 -17.96 1.32 2.66
N GLN A 92 -17.68 0.32 1.82
CA GLN A 92 -17.40 -1.03 2.29
C GLN A 92 -15.93 -1.26 2.66
N TYR A 93 -15.00 -0.61 1.94
CA TYR A 93 -13.56 -0.84 2.06
C TYR A 93 -12.74 0.47 2.02
N PRO A 94 -13.04 1.46 2.88
CA PRO A 94 -12.28 2.71 2.89
C PRO A 94 -10.78 2.44 3.09
N GLY A 95 -9.94 3.14 2.33
CA GLY A 95 -8.47 3.03 2.34
C GLY A 95 -7.91 1.66 1.97
N GLY A 96 -8.73 0.66 1.64
CA GLY A 96 -8.29 -0.65 1.20
C GLY A 96 -7.79 -0.64 -0.26
N THR A 97 -7.16 -1.75 -0.67
CA THR A 97 -6.62 -1.92 -2.03
C THR A 97 -7.67 -1.62 -3.12
N THR A 98 -8.92 -2.08 -2.94
CA THR A 98 -10.01 -1.83 -3.89
C THR A 98 -10.38 -0.34 -3.96
N ALA A 99 -10.38 0.38 -2.83
CA ALA A 99 -10.62 1.82 -2.81
C ALA A 99 -9.51 2.60 -3.52
N TRP A 100 -8.25 2.17 -3.37
CA TRP A 100 -7.12 2.73 -4.12
C TRP A 100 -7.31 2.59 -5.63
N PHE A 101 -7.66 1.40 -6.13
CA PHE A 101 -7.98 1.21 -7.54
C PHE A 101 -9.13 2.12 -8.01
N ALA A 102 -10.22 2.17 -7.25
CA ALA A 102 -11.36 3.04 -7.57
C ALA A 102 -10.95 4.52 -7.66
N TYR A 103 -10.18 5.01 -6.68
CA TYR A 103 -9.69 6.38 -6.63
C TYR A 103 -8.80 6.72 -7.83
N LEU A 104 -7.83 5.87 -8.14
CA LEU A 104 -6.89 6.14 -9.24
C LEU A 104 -7.54 6.00 -10.61
N TYR A 105 -8.52 5.09 -10.79
CA TYR A 105 -9.27 5.02 -12.05
C TYR A 105 -10.21 6.19 -12.24
N GLN A 106 -10.93 6.60 -11.19
CA GLN A 106 -11.81 7.76 -11.26
C GLN A 106 -11.03 9.02 -11.64
N ASN A 107 -9.81 9.16 -11.12
CA ASN A 107 -8.95 10.31 -11.40
C ASN A 107 -8.02 10.12 -12.61
N LYS A 108 -8.09 8.97 -13.31
CA LYS A 108 -7.24 8.63 -14.47
C LYS A 108 -5.73 8.67 -14.18
N ARG A 109 -5.32 8.29 -12.97
CA ARG A 109 -3.92 8.32 -12.49
C ARG A 109 -3.24 6.95 -12.45
N ALA A 110 -4.00 5.87 -12.60
CA ALA A 110 -3.42 4.52 -12.69
C ALA A 110 -2.83 4.25 -14.07
N GLN A 111 -1.56 3.84 -14.10
CA GLN A 111 -0.82 3.48 -15.31
C GLN A 111 -0.52 1.97 -15.33
N LYS A 112 -0.33 1.38 -16.51
CA LYS A 112 0.08 -0.03 -16.61
C LYS A 112 1.53 -0.17 -16.12
N PHE A 113 1.78 -1.20 -15.32
CA PHE A 113 3.13 -1.55 -14.90
C PHE A 113 3.92 -2.16 -16.06
N ASP A 114 5.18 -1.76 -16.18
CA ASP A 114 6.18 -2.34 -17.08
C ASP A 114 7.39 -2.78 -16.27
N ILE A 115 7.65 -4.09 -16.29
CA ILE A 115 8.74 -4.71 -15.53
C ILE A 115 10.13 -4.34 -16.06
N ASN A 116 10.23 -3.76 -17.26
CA ASN A 116 11.49 -3.32 -17.84
C ASN A 116 11.69 -1.81 -17.70
N SER A 117 10.73 -1.10 -17.12
CA SER A 117 10.86 0.31 -16.76
C SER A 117 11.50 0.46 -15.37
N ARG A 118 12.11 1.61 -15.13
CA ARG A 118 12.46 2.10 -13.78
C ARG A 118 11.41 3.09 -13.32
N TYR A 119 11.21 3.20 -12.03
CA TYR A 119 10.21 4.09 -11.45
C TYR A 119 10.84 5.04 -10.43
N PRO A 120 10.38 6.31 -10.34
CA PRO A 120 10.85 7.22 -9.30
C PRO A 120 10.58 6.69 -7.89
N ARG A 121 11.47 7.01 -6.93
CA ARG A 121 11.23 6.83 -5.49
C ARG A 121 9.87 7.46 -5.10
N GLY A 122 9.07 6.73 -4.33
CA GLY A 122 7.69 7.11 -4.00
C GLY A 122 6.63 6.66 -5.01
N THR A 123 6.98 5.97 -6.09
CA THR A 123 5.98 5.37 -7.00
C THR A 123 5.18 4.28 -6.28
N LEU A 124 3.86 4.34 -6.36
CA LEU A 124 2.97 3.31 -5.81
C LEU A 124 2.84 2.16 -6.82
N LEU A 125 3.19 0.94 -6.40
CA LEU A 125 2.99 -0.30 -7.13
C LEU A 125 1.74 -1.01 -6.62
N MET A 126 0.93 -1.55 -7.53
CA MET A 126 -0.36 -2.13 -7.18
C MET A 126 -0.65 -3.46 -7.88
N ALA A 127 -1.12 -4.42 -7.08
CA ALA A 127 -1.70 -5.67 -7.53
C ALA A 127 -3.17 -5.73 -7.10
N ARG A 128 -4.05 -6.09 -8.05
CA ARG A 128 -5.49 -6.26 -7.78
C ARG A 128 -5.73 -7.58 -7.06
N TYR A 129 -6.82 -7.62 -6.28
CA TYR A 129 -7.45 -8.87 -5.86
C TYR A 129 -7.68 -9.78 -7.06
N LYS A 130 -7.32 -11.06 -6.93
CA LYS A 130 -7.61 -12.10 -7.92
C LYS A 130 -8.45 -13.18 -7.24
N ALA A 131 -9.75 -13.24 -7.57
CA ALA A 131 -10.56 -14.41 -7.26
C ALA A 131 -10.06 -15.61 -8.06
N LYS A 132 -10.02 -16.79 -7.43
CA LYS A 132 -9.99 -18.07 -8.13
C LYS A 132 -11.24 -18.85 -7.75
N ASP A 133 -11.64 -19.80 -8.59
CA ASP A 133 -12.88 -20.59 -8.52
C ASP A 133 -13.08 -21.40 -7.22
N ASN A 134 -12.14 -21.37 -6.26
CA ASN A 134 -12.13 -22.24 -5.07
C ASN A 134 -11.84 -21.51 -3.74
N GLY A 135 -12.07 -20.19 -3.65
CA GLY A 135 -11.92 -19.44 -2.39
C GLY A 135 -10.62 -18.63 -2.27
N GLU A 136 -10.71 -17.55 -1.49
CA GLU A 136 -9.81 -16.42 -1.43
C GLU A 136 -8.34 -16.80 -1.16
N LYS A 137 -7.39 -16.27 -1.96
CA LYS A 137 -5.96 -16.39 -1.67
C LYS A 137 -5.15 -15.10 -1.75
N ASP A 138 -5.69 -14.01 -2.30
CA ASP A 138 -4.91 -12.78 -2.49
C ASP A 138 -5.80 -11.54 -2.39
N GLN A 139 -5.57 -10.70 -1.38
CA GLN A 139 -6.31 -9.47 -1.11
C GLN A 139 -5.84 -8.27 -1.97
N GLY A 140 -4.98 -8.55 -2.96
CA GLY A 140 -4.17 -7.54 -3.64
C GLY A 140 -3.09 -7.00 -2.71
N HIS A 141 -2.24 -6.13 -3.26
CA HIS A 141 -1.11 -5.59 -2.51
C HIS A 141 -0.73 -4.21 -3.00
N LEU A 142 -0.24 -3.41 -2.07
CA LEU A 142 0.31 -2.09 -2.32
C LEU A 142 1.75 -2.05 -1.79
N ALA A 143 2.65 -1.51 -2.60
CA ALA A 143 4.04 -1.29 -2.25
C ALA A 143 4.52 0.04 -2.83
N VAL A 144 5.61 0.58 -2.30
CA VAL A 144 6.16 1.86 -2.74
C VAL A 144 7.60 1.66 -3.15
N VAL A 145 7.98 2.19 -4.31
CA VAL A 145 9.38 2.17 -4.78
C VAL A 145 10.24 2.95 -3.80
N TYR A 146 11.25 2.28 -3.24
CA TYR A 146 12.05 2.83 -2.17
C TYR A 146 13.24 3.61 -2.68
N ASP A 147 14.01 3.11 -3.64
CA ASP A 147 15.24 3.75 -4.08
C ASP A 147 15.18 4.23 -5.54
N THR A 148 16.20 5.00 -5.91
CA THR A 148 16.45 5.38 -7.30
C THR A 148 17.64 4.57 -7.80
N VAL A 149 17.56 4.13 -9.05
CA VAL A 149 18.64 3.41 -9.72
C VAL A 149 19.09 4.16 -10.97
N GLU A 150 20.28 3.81 -11.48
CA GLU A 150 20.84 4.36 -12.71
C GLU A 150 19.94 4.13 -13.93
N GLU A 151 20.15 4.91 -15.00
CA GLU A 151 19.26 4.87 -16.15
C GLU A 151 19.20 3.53 -16.89
N THR A 152 20.29 2.76 -16.82
CA THR A 152 20.44 1.44 -17.47
C THR A 152 19.71 0.33 -16.71
N LYS A 153 19.21 0.62 -15.51
CA LYS A 153 18.57 -0.32 -14.60
C LYS A 153 17.05 -0.28 -14.72
N THR A 154 16.40 -1.29 -14.16
CA THR A 154 14.94 -1.45 -14.18
C THR A 154 14.40 -1.60 -12.76
N ILE A 155 13.08 -1.68 -12.60
CA ILE A 155 12.43 -1.99 -11.32
C ILE A 155 12.93 -3.29 -10.69
N LYS A 156 13.47 -4.24 -11.47
CA LYS A 156 14.08 -5.47 -10.95
C LYS A 156 15.35 -5.22 -10.13
N ASP A 157 15.98 -4.08 -10.34
CA ASP A 157 17.17 -3.64 -9.61
C ASP A 157 16.82 -2.71 -8.44
N GLN A 158 15.55 -2.33 -8.27
CA GLN A 158 15.10 -1.42 -7.22
C GLN A 158 14.62 -2.17 -5.97
N HIS A 159 14.69 -1.48 -4.84
CA HIS A 159 14.02 -1.88 -3.61
C HIS A 159 12.62 -1.27 -3.53
N ILE A 160 11.76 -1.93 -2.78
CA ILE A 160 10.44 -1.42 -2.42
C ILE A 160 10.29 -1.42 -0.90
N ILE A 161 9.48 -0.51 -0.39
CA ILE A 161 8.98 -0.53 0.98
C ILE A 161 7.50 -0.89 0.96
N HIS A 162 7.12 -1.82 1.81
CA HIS A 162 5.74 -2.29 1.93
C HIS A 162 5.52 -2.93 3.30
N SER A 163 4.25 -3.06 3.70
CA SER A 163 3.90 -3.86 4.87
C SER A 163 3.42 -5.23 4.41
N THR A 164 4.16 -6.28 4.76
CA THR A 164 4.00 -7.61 4.17
C THR A 164 4.07 -8.71 5.22
N PRO A 165 3.33 -9.82 5.03
CA PRO A 165 3.53 -11.02 5.82
C PRO A 165 4.90 -11.66 5.55
N ILE A 166 5.47 -12.30 6.57
CA ILE A 166 6.61 -13.24 6.49
C ILE A 166 6.16 -14.69 6.71
N VAL A 167 4.89 -14.90 7.06
CA VAL A 167 4.27 -16.22 7.25
C VAL A 167 3.12 -16.44 6.26
N ASP A 168 2.94 -17.68 5.82
CA ASP A 168 1.79 -18.06 5.00
C ASP A 168 0.47 -17.75 5.71
N TYR A 169 -0.56 -17.38 4.94
CA TYR A 169 -1.91 -17.10 5.46
C TYR A 169 -2.49 -18.25 6.31
N LYS A 170 -2.23 -19.51 5.93
CA LYS A 170 -2.66 -20.71 6.68
C LYS A 170 -2.03 -20.83 8.07
N ASN A 171 -0.91 -20.13 8.29
CA ASN A 171 -0.16 -20.13 9.54
C ASN A 171 -0.39 -18.83 10.33
N ARG A 172 -1.38 -18.00 9.95
CA ARG A 172 -1.64 -16.75 10.66
C ARG A 172 -1.86 -16.98 12.16
N ASP A 173 -2.57 -18.04 12.54
CA ASP A 173 -2.90 -18.30 13.94
C ASP A 173 -1.69 -18.80 14.77
N SER A 174 -0.53 -19.06 14.14
CA SER A 174 0.68 -19.53 14.83
C SER A 174 1.58 -18.42 15.36
N CYS A 175 1.30 -17.15 15.06
CA CYS A 175 2.09 -16.02 15.53
C CYS A 175 1.18 -14.79 15.73
N LYS A 176 1.52 -13.90 16.67
CA LYS A 176 0.74 -12.66 16.89
C LYS A 176 0.98 -11.65 15.75
N ASP A 177 2.25 -11.48 15.40
CA ASP A 177 2.70 -10.62 14.33
C ASP A 177 3.13 -11.49 13.16
N HIS A 178 2.51 -11.29 12.00
CA HIS A 178 2.64 -12.15 10.84
C HIS A 178 3.67 -11.62 9.85
N GLY A 179 4.31 -10.49 10.15
CA GLY A 179 5.29 -9.84 9.30
C GLY A 179 5.59 -8.43 9.78
N ALA A 180 6.07 -7.58 8.88
CA ALA A 180 6.43 -6.21 9.22
C ALA A 180 6.38 -5.27 8.01
N VAL A 181 6.52 -3.96 8.28
CA VAL A 181 7.00 -3.01 7.29
C VAL A 181 8.46 -3.33 6.97
N THR A 182 8.75 -3.67 5.74
CA THR A 182 10.08 -4.08 5.28
C THR A 182 10.51 -3.30 4.05
N ILE A 183 11.83 -3.21 3.87
CA ILE A 183 12.47 -2.75 2.65
C ILE A 183 13.19 -3.96 2.06
N GLU A 184 12.83 -4.35 0.84
CA GLU A 184 13.39 -5.52 0.18
C GLU A 184 13.50 -5.32 -1.33
N SER A 185 14.28 -6.17 -1.99
CA SER A 185 14.35 -6.16 -3.46
C SER A 185 12.97 -6.39 -4.04
N PHE A 186 12.60 -5.62 -5.07
CA PHE A 186 11.37 -5.82 -5.83
C PHE A 186 11.16 -7.29 -6.22
N ASN A 187 12.22 -8.01 -6.60
CA ASN A 187 12.11 -9.40 -7.03
C ASN A 187 11.62 -10.33 -5.93
N ILE A 188 11.99 -10.08 -4.66
CA ILE A 188 11.53 -10.90 -3.53
C ILE A 188 10.01 -10.79 -3.43
N SER A 189 9.50 -9.57 -3.31
CA SER A 189 8.06 -9.32 -3.26
C SER A 189 7.34 -9.80 -4.52
N ASN A 190 7.89 -9.52 -5.69
CA ASN A 190 7.28 -9.89 -6.95
C ASN A 190 7.14 -11.39 -7.06
N GLU A 191 8.17 -12.19 -6.74
CA GLU A 191 8.16 -13.65 -6.80
C GLU A 191 7.31 -14.28 -5.68
N LEU A 192 7.35 -13.73 -4.46
CA LEU A 192 6.55 -14.22 -3.32
C LEU A 192 5.06 -14.26 -3.65
N PHE A 193 4.58 -13.26 -4.40
CA PHE A 193 3.18 -13.12 -4.79
C PHE A 193 2.95 -13.41 -6.28
N LYS A 194 3.93 -13.96 -7.00
CA LYS A 194 3.83 -14.13 -8.45
C LYS A 194 2.89 -15.28 -8.82
N TRP A 195 1.77 -14.93 -9.43
CA TRP A 195 0.79 -15.91 -9.92
C TRP A 195 0.79 -16.08 -11.44
N ASP A 196 1.39 -15.16 -12.19
CA ASP A 196 1.57 -15.28 -13.65
C ASP A 196 3.04 -15.18 -14.04
N LYS A 197 3.36 -15.59 -15.26
CA LYS A 197 4.77 -15.66 -15.70
C LYS A 197 5.46 -14.29 -15.80
N ILE A 198 4.73 -13.18 -15.69
CA ILE A 198 5.23 -11.84 -15.98
C ILE A 198 5.56 -11.09 -14.68
N SER A 199 4.58 -10.75 -13.86
CA SER A 199 4.77 -9.96 -12.64
C SER A 199 3.55 -9.99 -11.73
N TYR A 200 3.73 -9.89 -10.43
CA TYR A 200 2.63 -9.72 -9.49
C TYR A 200 1.94 -8.35 -9.65
N TYR A 201 2.73 -7.27 -9.67
CA TYR A 201 2.25 -5.92 -9.84
C TYR A 201 1.80 -5.68 -11.28
N LYS A 202 0.65 -5.03 -11.45
CA LYS A 202 0.05 -4.79 -12.78
C LYS A 202 -0.21 -3.32 -13.07
N TRP A 203 -0.16 -2.49 -12.04
CA TRP A 203 -0.46 -1.07 -12.13
C TRP A 203 0.51 -0.26 -11.28
N VAL A 204 0.73 0.98 -11.69
CA VAL A 204 1.52 1.96 -10.95
C VAL A 204 0.83 3.30 -10.89
N CYS A 205 1.24 4.14 -9.94
CA CYS A 205 0.93 5.56 -9.89
C CYS A 205 2.19 6.33 -9.49
N LEU A 206 2.60 7.30 -10.30
CA LEU A 206 3.79 8.11 -10.05
C LEU A 206 3.58 9.01 -8.83
N PRO A 207 4.64 9.32 -8.04
CA PRO A 207 4.50 10.03 -6.77
C PRO A 207 3.76 11.37 -6.89
N GLU A 208 3.97 12.12 -7.96
CA GLU A 208 3.26 13.37 -8.24
C GLU A 208 1.75 13.21 -8.34
N ASP A 209 1.28 12.04 -8.78
CA ASP A 209 -0.14 11.76 -9.02
C ASP A 209 -0.88 11.30 -7.76
N TRP A 210 -0.17 10.85 -6.71
CA TRP A 210 -0.80 10.33 -5.49
C TRP A 210 -0.27 10.89 -4.17
N LEU A 211 0.88 11.58 -4.15
CA LEU A 211 1.41 12.25 -2.95
C LEU A 211 1.31 13.77 -3.02
N LEU A 212 1.01 14.35 -4.18
CA LEU A 212 0.90 15.81 -4.35
C LEU A 212 -0.50 16.29 -4.74
N LEU A 213 -1.41 15.37 -5.03
CA LEU A 213 -2.74 15.64 -5.55
C LEU A 213 -3.83 14.85 -4.81
N ASP A 214 -4.92 15.55 -4.50
CA ASP A 214 -6.20 14.98 -4.02
C ASP A 214 -7.19 14.75 -5.18
#